data_AF-A0A3E2TRY0-F1
#
_entry.id   AF-A0A3E2TRY0-F1
#
_cell.length_a   1.000
_cell.length_b   1.000
_cell.length_c   1.000
_cell.angle_alpha   90.00
_cell.angle_beta   90.00
_cell.angle_gamma   90.00
#
_symmetry.space_group_name_H-M   'P 1'
#
loop_
_entity.id
_entity.type
_entity.pdbx_description
1 polymer ?
#
loop_
_entity_poly.entity_id
_entity_poly.type
_entity_poly.pdbx_seq_one_letter_code
_entity_poly.pdbx_strand_id
1 'polypeptide(L)'
;MYEDVAISCFRYLGMKSLDEVDRMTIREYRLLMKANNLKNVDRDYRVHQLAWLTNAARATKSAGKGKRRPVYAKFSQFFDYRNAVRQALGKKKRSRFDGIGHLLKGGR
;
A
#
# COMPACT_ATOMS: atom_id res chain seq x y z
N MET A 1 -11.04 0.65 -22.75
CA MET A 1 -9.66 0.11 -22.77
C MET A 1 -8.62 1.18 -23.13
N TYR A 2 -8.65 1.77 -24.34
CA TYR A 2 -7.70 2.83 -24.70
C TYR A 2 -7.91 4.11 -23.88
N GLU A 3 -9.17 4.55 -23.74
CA GLU A 3 -9.53 5.73 -22.93
C GLU A 3 -9.08 5.61 -21.46
N ASP A 4 -9.22 4.42 -20.86
CA ASP A 4 -8.77 4.16 -19.48
C ASP A 4 -7.25 4.32 -19.32
N VAL A 5 -6.50 3.87 -20.33
CA VAL A 5 -5.04 4.03 -20.39
C VAL A 5 -4.71 5.51 -20.53
N ALA A 6 -5.31 6.22 -21.47
CA ALA A 6 -5.08 7.65 -21.69
C ALA A 6 -5.39 8.49 -20.43
N ILE A 7 -6.53 8.24 -19.77
CA ILE A 7 -6.89 8.90 -18.50
C ILE A 7 -5.84 8.61 -17.42
N SER A 8 -5.39 7.36 -17.29
CA SER A 8 -4.35 7.00 -16.32
C SER A 8 -3.03 7.71 -16.62
N CYS A 9 -2.65 7.81 -17.89
CA CYS A 9 -1.44 8.51 -18.33
C CYS A 9 -1.48 9.99 -17.97
N PHE A 10 -2.58 10.67 -18.27
CA PHE A 10 -2.75 12.10 -17.93
C PHE A 10 -2.77 12.32 -16.42
N ARG A 11 -3.53 11.49 -15.70
CA ARG A 11 -3.72 11.66 -14.26
C ARG A 11 -2.47 11.34 -13.44
N TYR A 12 -1.74 10.28 -13.80
CA TYR A 12 -0.72 9.71 -12.93
C TYR A 12 0.69 9.79 -13.50
N LEU A 13 0.84 9.78 -14.82
CA LEU A 13 2.14 9.74 -15.49
C LEU A 13 2.60 11.12 -15.97
N GLY A 14 1.74 12.14 -15.85
CA GLY A 14 2.07 13.52 -16.20
C GLY A 14 2.11 13.79 -17.71
N MET A 15 1.59 12.88 -18.52
CA MET A 15 1.45 13.08 -19.96
C MET A 15 0.46 14.20 -20.25
N LYS A 16 0.69 14.95 -21.33
CA LYS A 16 -0.09 16.16 -21.67
C LYS A 16 -0.84 16.07 -22.99
N SER A 17 -0.59 15.04 -23.79
CA SER A 17 -1.23 14.87 -25.09
C SER A 17 -1.43 13.40 -25.44
N LEU A 18 -2.36 13.12 -26.35
CA LEU A 18 -2.58 11.76 -26.87
C LEU A 18 -1.38 11.25 -27.68
N ASP A 19 -0.64 12.14 -28.36
CA ASP A 19 0.58 11.77 -29.09
C ASP A 19 1.65 11.18 -28.15
N GLU A 20 1.80 11.71 -26.93
CA GLU A 20 2.69 11.12 -25.91
C GLU A 20 2.19 9.73 -25.45
N VAL A 21 0.87 9.54 -25.38
CA VAL A 21 0.25 8.26 -24.99
C VAL A 21 0.42 7.22 -26.11
N ASP A 22 0.24 7.62 -27.37
CA ASP A 22 0.25 6.75 -28.54
C ASP A 22 1.64 6.22 -28.88
N ARG A 23 2.69 7.00 -28.57
CA ARG A 23 4.09 6.58 -28.72
C ARG A 23 4.53 5.55 -27.68
N MET A 24 3.75 5.37 -26.60
CA MET A 24 4.12 4.50 -25.49
C MET A 24 3.69 3.06 -25.74
N THR A 25 4.60 2.13 -25.49
CA THR A 25 4.28 0.70 -25.53
C THR A 25 3.49 0.28 -24.29
N ILE A 26 2.70 -0.78 -24.43
CA ILE A 26 1.97 -1.40 -23.30
C ILE A 26 2.94 -1.80 -22.17
N ARG A 27 4.18 -2.19 -22.50
CA ARG A 27 5.20 -2.55 -21.51
C ARG A 27 5.65 -1.34 -20.70
N GLU A 28 5.93 -0.22 -21.36
CA GLU A 28 6.31 1.03 -20.69
C GLU A 28 5.18 1.55 -19.81
N TYR A 29 3.94 1.55 -20.31
CA TYR A 29 2.77 1.90 -19.52
C TYR A 29 2.69 1.08 -18.22
N ARG A 30 2.85 -0.24 -18.30
CA ARG A 30 2.83 -1.12 -17.12
C ARG A 30 3.96 -0.81 -16.13
N LEU A 31 5.15 -0.46 -16.62
CA LEU A 31 6.28 -0.09 -15.76
C LEU A 31 6.05 1.26 -15.07
N LEU A 32 5.57 2.25 -15.83
CA LEU A 32 5.24 3.58 -15.31
C LEU A 32 4.12 3.51 -14.27
N MET A 33 3.08 2.73 -14.51
CA MET A 33 2.01 2.51 -13.51
C MET A 33 2.53 1.83 -12.24
N LYS A 34 3.43 0.84 -12.36
CA LYS A 34 4.08 0.23 -11.19
C LYS A 34 4.91 1.24 -10.41
N ALA A 35 5.70 2.07 -11.11
CA ALA A 35 6.50 3.12 -10.49
C ALA A 35 5.61 4.16 -9.79
N ASN A 36 4.52 4.57 -10.41
CA ASN A 36 3.54 5.48 -9.80
C ASN A 36 2.90 4.87 -8.54
N ASN A 37 2.54 3.59 -8.56
CA ASN A 37 1.99 2.91 -7.38
C ASN A 37 3.01 2.87 -6.23
N LEU A 38 4.29 2.62 -6.52
CA LEU A 38 5.35 2.69 -5.51
C LEU A 38 5.52 4.11 -4.95
N LYS A 39 5.50 5.13 -5.82
CA LYS A 39 5.55 6.53 -5.41
C LYS A 39 4.39 6.90 -4.49
N ASN A 40 3.19 6.36 -4.73
CA ASN A 40 2.04 6.54 -3.84
C ASN A 40 2.28 5.90 -2.47
N VAL A 41 2.85 4.69 -2.42
CA VAL A 41 3.23 4.06 -1.14
C VAL A 41 4.26 4.91 -0.37
N ASP A 42 5.23 5.52 -1.06
CA ASP A 42 6.20 6.43 -0.44
C ASP A 42 5.54 7.72 0.08
N ARG A 43 4.50 8.22 -0.59
CA ARG A 43 3.71 9.36 -0.13
C ARG A 43 2.91 8.99 1.11
N ASP A 44 2.21 7.86 1.08
CA ASP A 44 1.42 7.35 2.20
C ASP A 44 2.31 7.13 3.42
N TYR A 45 3.53 6.59 3.22
CA TYR A 45 4.52 6.45 4.28
C TYR A 45 4.79 7.77 5.01
N ARG A 46 5.05 8.86 4.26
CA ARG A 46 5.30 10.19 4.84
C ARG A 46 4.09 10.73 5.59
N VAL A 47 2.89 10.58 5.01
CA VAL A 47 1.64 11.00 5.65
C VAL A 47 1.41 10.22 6.95
N HIS A 48 1.62 8.91 6.94
CA HIS A 48 1.49 8.07 8.12
C HIS A 48 2.57 8.40 9.16
N GLN A 49 3.80 8.70 8.77
CA GLN A 49 4.84 9.15 9.70
C GLN A 49 4.42 10.42 10.42
N LEU A 50 3.90 11.41 9.69
CA LEU A 50 3.38 12.64 10.29
C LEU A 50 2.21 12.33 11.23
N ALA A 51 1.24 11.51 10.80
CA ALA A 51 0.12 11.10 11.64
C ALA A 51 0.56 10.32 12.90
N TRP A 52 1.62 9.52 12.80
CA TRP A 52 2.18 8.82 13.94
C TRP A 52 2.86 9.79 14.91
N LEU A 53 3.63 10.76 14.41
CA LEU A 53 4.24 11.78 15.26
C LEU A 53 3.18 12.63 15.98
N THR A 54 2.08 12.98 15.32
CA THR A 54 0.99 13.74 15.94
C THR A 54 0.14 12.89 16.90
N ASN A 55 -0.07 11.61 16.61
CA ASN A 55 -0.96 10.72 17.38
C ASN A 55 -0.24 9.90 18.48
N ALA A 56 1.06 9.65 18.36
CA ALA A 56 1.86 8.97 19.39
C ALA A 56 1.85 9.74 20.73
N ALA A 57 1.59 11.05 20.69
CA ALA A 57 1.39 11.87 21.88
C ALA A 57 0.07 11.59 22.64
N ARG A 58 -0.93 10.93 22.02
CA ARG A 58 -2.31 10.86 22.54
C ARG A 58 -2.82 9.44 22.79
N ALA A 59 -2.39 8.45 22.02
CA ALA A 59 -2.97 7.11 22.06
C ALA A 59 -2.24 6.18 23.05
N THR A 60 -2.75 6.05 24.28
CA THR A 60 -2.27 5.06 25.25
C THR A 60 -3.36 4.09 25.70
N LYS A 61 -3.05 2.79 25.70
CA LYS A 61 -3.89 1.69 26.18
C LYS A 61 -3.50 1.27 27.61
N SER A 62 -4.45 0.69 28.34
CA SER A 62 -4.18 0.08 29.64
C SER A 62 -3.21 -1.11 29.49
N ALA A 63 -2.24 -1.20 30.38
CA ALA A 63 -1.20 -2.23 30.42
C ALA A 63 -1.13 -2.91 31.79
N GLY A 64 -2.26 -2.98 32.50
CA GLY A 64 -2.38 -3.52 33.86
C GLY A 64 -2.59 -2.42 34.91
N LYS A 65 -2.58 -2.80 36.19
CA LYS A 65 -2.93 -1.92 37.34
C LYS A 65 -2.13 -0.61 37.29
N GLY A 66 -2.79 0.49 36.96
CA GLY A 66 -2.22 1.84 36.91
C GLY A 66 -1.24 2.14 35.77
N LYS A 67 -0.97 1.19 34.85
CA LYS A 67 0.04 1.37 33.79
C LYS A 67 -0.63 1.66 32.46
N ARG A 68 -0.14 2.66 31.73
CA ARG A 68 -0.55 2.96 30.36
C ARG A 68 0.64 2.79 29.41
N ARG A 69 0.41 2.22 28.24
CA ARG A 69 1.42 2.06 27.17
C ARG A 69 0.90 2.66 25.87
N PRO A 70 1.76 3.17 24.98
CA PRO A 70 1.34 3.58 23.64
C PRO A 70 0.60 2.44 22.91
N VAL A 71 -0.45 2.78 22.17
CA VAL A 71 -1.19 1.80 21.35
C VAL A 71 -0.26 1.18 20.29
N TYR A 72 0.56 2.02 19.66
CA TYR A 72 1.60 1.63 18.71
C TYR A 72 2.98 1.88 19.32
N ALA A 73 3.70 0.81 19.65
CA ALA A 73 5.05 0.92 20.21
C ALA A 73 6.10 1.19 19.14
N LYS A 74 5.81 0.81 17.88
CA LYS A 74 6.67 1.03 16.71
C LYS A 74 5.85 1.57 15.57
N PHE A 75 6.44 2.43 14.75
CA PHE A 75 5.78 2.95 13.54
C PHE A 75 5.30 1.84 12.61
N SER A 76 6.05 0.73 12.49
CA SER A 76 5.66 -0.42 11.65
C SER A 76 4.36 -1.11 12.08
N GLN A 77 3.89 -0.89 13.31
CA GLN A 77 2.58 -1.36 13.78
C GLN A 77 1.44 -0.43 13.35
N PHE A 78 1.77 0.85 13.08
CA PHE A 78 0.85 1.85 12.55
C PHE A 78 0.76 1.74 11.02
N PHE A 79 1.91 1.57 10.34
CA PHE A 79 1.97 1.42 8.89
C PHE A 79 3.07 0.42 8.47
N ASP A 80 2.68 -0.69 7.84
CA ASP A 80 3.62 -1.69 7.31
C ASP A 80 3.97 -1.37 5.84
N TYR A 81 5.02 -0.56 5.68
CA TYR A 81 5.54 -0.16 4.37
C TYR A 81 5.91 -1.35 3.47
N ARG A 82 6.55 -2.39 4.03
CA ARG A 82 6.98 -3.56 3.24
C ARG A 82 5.77 -4.29 2.67
N ASN A 83 4.71 -4.41 3.45
CA ASN A 83 3.47 -5.00 2.97
C ASN A 83 2.72 -4.09 1.97
N ALA A 84 2.81 -2.77 2.11
CA ALA A 84 2.25 -1.82 1.14
C ALA A 84 2.97 -1.89 -0.22
N VAL A 85 4.31 -1.92 -0.24
CA VAL A 85 5.12 -2.13 -1.45
C VAL A 85 4.77 -3.46 -2.11
N ARG A 86 4.62 -4.54 -1.32
CA ARG A 86 4.23 -5.86 -1.84
C ARG A 86 2.89 -5.80 -2.59
N GLN A 87 1.90 -5.12 -2.01
CA GLN A 87 0.58 -4.94 -2.62
C GLN A 87 0.64 -4.07 -3.88
N ALA A 88 1.40 -2.97 -3.87
CA ALA A 88 1.60 -2.11 -5.05
C ALA A 88 2.24 -2.86 -6.23
N LEU A 89 3.07 -3.88 -5.95
CA LEU A 89 3.66 -4.77 -6.95
C LEU A 89 2.72 -5.92 -7.38
N GLY A 90 1.47 -5.96 -6.91
CA GLY A 90 0.48 -6.99 -7.24
C GLY A 90 0.74 -8.35 -6.60
N LYS A 91 1.64 -8.44 -5.61
CA LYS A 91 1.91 -9.69 -4.90
C LYS A 91 0.76 -9.95 -3.92
N LYS A 92 0.01 -11.04 -4.13
CA LYS A 92 -1.07 -11.46 -3.22
C LYS A 92 -0.56 -11.57 -1.79
N LYS A 93 -1.28 -10.97 -0.85
CA LYS A 93 -1.04 -11.16 0.59
C LYS A 93 -1.39 -12.61 0.92
N ARG A 94 -0.41 -13.40 1.37
CA ARG A 94 -0.70 -14.75 1.84
C ARG A 94 -1.60 -14.65 3.06
N SER A 95 -2.76 -15.30 3.03
CA SER A 95 -3.59 -15.46 4.21
C SER A 95 -2.83 -16.25 5.25
N ARG A 96 -3.10 -15.98 6.54
CA ARG A 96 -2.59 -16.80 7.65
C ARG A 96 -3.03 -18.27 7.52
N PHE A 97 -4.09 -18.50 6.74
CA PHE A 97 -4.70 -19.80 6.50
C PHE A 97 -4.30 -20.45 5.16
N ASP A 98 -3.50 -19.79 4.31
CA ASP A 98 -3.16 -20.31 2.97
C ASP A 98 -2.42 -21.66 3.03
N GLY A 99 -1.63 -21.92 4.08
CA GLY A 99 -0.94 -23.19 4.26
C GLY A 99 -1.76 -24.29 4.96
N ILE A 100 -2.91 -23.93 5.53
CA ILE A 100 -3.71 -24.80 6.42
C ILE A 100 -5.05 -25.18 5.80
N GLY A 101 -5.33 -24.74 4.55
CA GLY A 101 -6.59 -25.02 3.86
C GLY A 101 -6.92 -26.51 3.73
N HIS A 102 -5.90 -27.37 3.75
CA HIS A 102 -6.08 -28.83 3.75
C HIS A 102 -6.62 -29.37 5.09
N LEU A 103 -6.29 -28.75 6.23
CA LEU A 103 -6.84 -29.15 7.54
C LEU A 103 -8.27 -28.66 7.75
N LEU A 104 -8.67 -27.54 7.11
CA LEU A 104 -10.01 -26.99 7.22
C LEU A 104 -11.04 -27.69 6.30
N LYS A 105 -10.59 -28.41 5.27
CA LYS A 105 -11.45 -29.14 4.32
C LYS A 105 -11.86 -30.53 4.80
N GLY A 106 -11.24 -31.07 5.85
CA GLY A 106 -11.49 -32.44 6.35
C GLY A 106 -12.63 -32.57 7.37
N GLY A 107 -13.39 -31.51 7.62
CA GLY A 107 -14.52 -31.52 8.56
C GLY A 107 -15.87 -31.72 7.87
N ARG A 108 -16.08 -32.88 7.24
CA ARG A 108 -17.41 -33.46 6.94
C ARG A 108 -17.30 -34.97 6.94
#